data_AF-A0A967SMK3-F1
#
_entry.id   AF-A0A967SMK3-F1
#
_cell.length_a   1.000
_cell.length_b   1.000
_cell.length_c   1.000
_cell.angle_alpha   90.00
_cell.angle_beta   90.00
_cell.angle_gamma   90.00
#
_symmetry.space_group_name_H-M   'P 1'
#
loop_
_entity.id
_entity.type
_entity.pdbx_description
1 polymer ?
#
loop_
_entity_poly.entity_id
_entity_poly.type
_entity_poly.pdbx_seq_one_letter_code
_entity_poly.pdbx_strand_id
1 'polypeptide(L)'
;MNILIDILKVIHILSAVLMAWPYYALVAVNQRARLGPPLGDRTDIYIENIIKNRTIPCYIFQASVFISGLALVFLGGGRIDTLITNPLLGIKFVLLLAIAGILTSVHTGLQPRLDSLFDKAGKPPFPEEIAKEIGQLRSTRKRRASICLFCVLVMAMLGVQVWSPFPVWLNGVLVLAIAAFTMRASNSETPYGWA
;
A
#
# COMPACT_ATOMS: atom_id res chain seq x y z
N MET A 1 -27.24 -19.55 -2.53
CA MET A 1 -26.54 -18.78 -1.48
C MET A 1 -25.03 -19.10 -1.45
N ASN A 2 -24.64 -20.38 -1.45
CA ASN A 2 -23.22 -20.78 -1.41
C ASN A 2 -22.38 -20.24 -2.59
N ILE A 3 -22.87 -20.35 -3.83
CA ILE A 3 -22.15 -19.87 -5.03
C ILE A 3 -21.85 -18.36 -4.96
N LEU A 4 -22.81 -17.54 -4.50
CA LEU A 4 -22.60 -16.09 -4.37
C LEU A 4 -21.52 -15.76 -3.34
N ILE A 5 -21.55 -16.43 -2.18
CA ILE A 5 -20.54 -16.27 -1.13
C ILE A 5 -19.16 -16.69 -1.66
N ASP A 6 -19.08 -17.79 -2.41
CA ASP A 6 -17.82 -18.28 -2.96
C ASP A 6 -17.25 -17.35 -4.03
N ILE A 7 -18.09 -16.81 -4.92
CA ILE A 7 -17.70 -15.76 -5.88
C ILE A 7 -17.19 -14.52 -5.14
N LEU A 8 -17.90 -14.07 -4.10
CA LEU A 8 -17.49 -12.90 -3.32
C LEU A 8 -16.15 -13.11 -2.59
N LYS A 9 -15.90 -14.31 -2.06
CA LYS A 9 -14.59 -14.66 -1.47
C LYS A 9 -13.48 -14.53 -2.50
N VAL A 10 -13.68 -15.05 -3.71
CA VAL A 10 -12.70 -14.94 -4.80
C VAL A 10 -12.44 -13.47 -5.14
N ILE A 11 -13.50 -12.67 -5.34
CA ILE A 11 -13.37 -11.22 -5.64
C ILE A 11 -12.63 -10.50 -4.51
N HIS A 12 -12.97 -10.79 -3.25
CA HIS A 12 -12.36 -10.18 -2.08
C HIS A 12 -10.86 -10.49 -2.00
N ILE A 13 -10.49 -11.77 -2.15
CA ILE A 13 -9.11 -12.23 -2.11
C ILE A 13 -8.30 -11.65 -3.27
N LEU A 14 -8.81 -11.72 -4.50
CA LEU A 14 -8.12 -11.16 -5.66
C LEU A 14 -7.90 -9.66 -5.52
N SER A 15 -8.91 -8.92 -5.04
CA SER A 15 -8.77 -7.48 -4.80
C SER A 15 -7.71 -7.20 -3.74
N ALA A 16 -7.67 -7.98 -2.65
CA ALA A 16 -6.66 -7.84 -1.61
C ALA A 16 -5.24 -8.18 -2.10
N VAL A 17 -5.07 -9.20 -2.96
CA VAL A 17 -3.77 -9.54 -3.56
C VAL A 17 -3.29 -8.43 -4.50
N LEU A 18 -4.19 -7.87 -5.31
CA LEU A 18 -3.86 -6.77 -6.23
C LEU A 18 -3.53 -5.45 -5.50
N MET A 19 -3.87 -5.33 -4.20
CA MET A 19 -3.40 -4.24 -3.33
C MET A 19 -1.91 -4.35 -2.94
N ALA A 20 -1.15 -5.33 -3.44
CA ALA A 20 0.30 -5.41 -3.28
C ALA A 20 1.10 -4.28 -3.97
N TRP A 21 0.42 -3.33 -4.63
CA TRP A 21 1.04 -2.18 -5.29
C TRP A 21 2.11 -1.42 -4.47
N PRO A 22 1.92 -1.13 -3.16
CA PRO A 22 2.94 -0.42 -2.37
C PRO A 22 4.31 -1.11 -2.40
N TYR A 23 4.35 -2.44 -2.51
CA TYR A 23 5.60 -3.19 -2.68
C TYR A 23 6.28 -2.86 -4.01
N TYR A 24 5.55 -2.95 -5.13
CA TYR A 24 6.10 -2.64 -6.45
C TYR A 24 6.54 -1.18 -6.57
N ALA A 25 5.86 -0.24 -5.91
CA ALA A 25 6.29 1.15 -5.84
C ALA A 25 7.63 1.30 -5.10
N LEU A 26 7.84 0.59 -3.97
CA LEU A 26 9.11 0.59 -3.25
C LEU A 26 10.24 0.00 -4.10
N VAL A 27 9.99 -1.11 -4.78
CA VAL A 27 10.94 -1.72 -5.73
C VAL A 27 11.32 -0.73 -6.82
N ALA A 28 10.35 -0.08 -7.46
CA ALA A 28 10.62 0.91 -8.51
C ALA A 28 11.47 2.09 -8.01
N VAL A 29 11.22 2.56 -6.78
CA VAL A 29 12.03 3.63 -6.16
C VAL A 29 13.47 3.17 -5.90
N ASN A 30 13.68 1.94 -5.44
CA ASN A 30 15.03 1.42 -5.19
C ASN A 30 15.78 1.15 -6.49
N GLN A 31 15.10 0.64 -7.53
CA GLN A 31 15.69 0.52 -8.87
C GLN A 31 16.06 1.88 -9.47
N ARG A 32 15.24 2.92 -9.24
CA ARG A 32 15.62 4.29 -9.63
C ARG A 32 16.92 4.74 -8.95
N ALA A 33 17.07 4.48 -7.66
CA ALA A 33 18.29 4.83 -6.93
C ALA A 33 19.52 4.09 -7.49
N ARG A 34 19.35 2.81 -7.86
CA ARG A 34 20.40 2.00 -8.50
C ARG A 34 20.82 2.54 -9.86
N LEU A 35 19.85 2.89 -10.70
CA LEU A 35 20.09 3.40 -12.05
C LEU A 35 20.76 4.77 -12.01
N GLY A 36 20.54 5.55 -10.95
CA GLY A 36 21.12 6.88 -10.77
C GLY A 36 20.83 7.88 -11.88
N PRO A 37 19.61 7.92 -12.48
CA PRO A 37 19.34 8.89 -13.54
C PRO A 37 19.37 10.32 -13.00
N PRO A 38 19.81 11.31 -13.80
CA PRO A 38 19.68 12.71 -13.43
C PRO A 38 18.22 13.08 -13.14
N LEU A 39 18.00 13.88 -12.10
CA LEU A 39 16.65 14.31 -11.72
C LEU A 39 15.95 15.03 -12.89
N GLY A 40 14.72 14.62 -13.20
CA GLY A 40 13.94 15.20 -14.30
C GLY A 40 14.34 14.71 -15.70
N ASP A 41 15.29 13.77 -15.82
CA ASP A 41 15.54 13.10 -17.09
C ASP A 41 14.37 12.17 -17.51
N ARG A 42 14.47 11.57 -18.69
CA ARG A 42 13.42 10.68 -19.20
C ARG A 42 13.21 9.44 -18.32
N THR A 43 14.28 8.89 -17.75
CA THR A 43 14.23 7.68 -16.93
C THR A 43 13.57 7.96 -15.57
N ASP A 44 13.93 9.06 -14.92
CA ASP A 44 13.35 9.55 -13.67
C ASP A 44 11.87 9.86 -13.84
N ILE A 45 11.49 10.60 -14.89
CA ILE A 45 10.09 10.93 -15.21
C ILE A 45 9.28 9.64 -15.48
N TYR A 46 9.85 8.69 -16.23
CA TYR A 46 9.18 7.42 -16.50
C TYR A 46 8.86 6.65 -15.20
N ILE A 47 9.83 6.50 -14.31
CA ILE A 47 9.63 5.82 -13.03
C ILE A 47 8.65 6.61 -12.13
N GLU A 48 8.77 7.94 -12.12
CA GLU A 48 7.85 8.82 -11.38
C GLU A 48 6.40 8.67 -11.85
N ASN A 49 6.18 8.57 -13.16
CA ASN A 49 4.86 8.35 -13.76
C ASN A 49 4.29 6.97 -13.40
N ILE A 50 5.11 5.93 -13.37
CA ILE A 50 4.69 4.60 -12.88
C ILE A 50 4.20 4.69 -11.44
N ILE A 51 4.95 5.40 -10.58
CA ILE A 51 4.63 5.50 -9.15
C ILE A 51 3.32 6.29 -8.94
N LYS A 52 3.14 7.43 -9.61
CA LYS A 52 2.00 8.32 -9.35
C LYS A 52 0.67 7.80 -9.91
N ASN A 53 0.70 7.16 -11.09
CA ASN A 53 -0.51 6.74 -11.82
C ASN A 53 -1.26 5.55 -11.20
N ARG A 54 -0.74 5.00 -10.09
CA ARG A 54 -1.26 3.78 -9.47
C ARG A 54 -2.09 4.02 -8.22
N THR A 55 -2.20 5.28 -7.82
CA THR A 55 -3.07 5.73 -6.74
C THR A 55 -4.54 5.37 -7.01
N ILE A 56 -5.04 5.62 -8.23
CA ILE A 56 -6.44 5.36 -8.60
C ILE A 56 -6.78 3.86 -8.53
N PRO A 57 -6.01 2.94 -9.15
CA PRO A 57 -6.21 1.51 -8.95
C PRO A 57 -6.24 1.06 -7.48
N CYS A 58 -5.38 1.64 -6.62
CA CYS A 58 -5.39 1.30 -5.19
C CYS A 58 -6.72 1.65 -4.51
N TYR A 59 -7.33 2.81 -4.84
CA TYR A 59 -8.65 3.16 -4.34
C TYR A 59 -9.71 2.16 -4.81
N ILE A 60 -9.66 1.77 -6.08
CA ILE A 60 -10.62 0.80 -6.64
C ILE A 60 -10.52 -0.53 -5.90
N PHE A 61 -9.31 -1.11 -5.79
CA PHE A 61 -9.13 -2.38 -5.08
C PHE A 61 -9.50 -2.28 -3.60
N GLN A 62 -9.18 -1.16 -2.96
CA GLN A 62 -9.53 -0.94 -1.56
C GLN A 62 -11.05 -0.84 -1.36
N ALA A 63 -11.76 -0.14 -2.24
CA ALA A 63 -13.22 -0.09 -2.23
C ALA A 63 -13.82 -1.48 -2.51
N SER A 64 -13.24 -2.24 -3.45
CA SER A 64 -13.66 -3.62 -3.72
C SER A 64 -13.50 -4.52 -2.50
N VAL A 65 -12.36 -4.47 -1.78
CA VAL A 65 -12.13 -5.21 -0.53
C VAL A 65 -13.13 -4.76 0.55
N PHE A 66 -13.38 -3.45 0.69
CA PHE A 66 -14.33 -2.92 1.67
C PHE A 66 -15.75 -3.45 1.43
N ILE A 67 -16.27 -3.25 0.21
CA ILE A 67 -17.64 -3.62 -0.16
C ILE A 67 -17.82 -5.13 -0.09
N SER A 68 -16.89 -5.90 -0.67
CA SER A 68 -16.97 -7.37 -0.62
C SER A 68 -16.81 -7.91 0.80
N GLY A 69 -15.97 -7.29 1.64
CA GLY A 69 -15.81 -7.67 3.04
C GLY A 69 -17.09 -7.46 3.85
N LEU A 70 -17.73 -6.30 3.71
CA LEU A 70 -19.03 -6.03 4.34
C LEU A 70 -20.12 -6.99 3.83
N ALA A 71 -20.18 -7.21 2.52
CA ALA A 71 -21.14 -8.15 1.94
C ALA A 71 -20.97 -9.57 2.50
N LEU A 72 -19.72 -10.04 2.66
CA LEU A 72 -19.43 -11.35 3.26
C LEU A 72 -19.86 -11.43 4.74
N VAL A 73 -19.69 -10.35 5.51
CA VAL A 73 -20.18 -10.29 6.91
C VAL A 73 -21.70 -10.42 6.95
N PHE A 74 -22.43 -9.63 6.16
CA PHE A 74 -23.90 -9.66 6.16
C PHE A 74 -24.47 -10.97 5.61
N LEU A 75 -23.92 -11.49 4.51
CA LEU A 75 -24.36 -12.76 3.92
C LEU A 75 -24.00 -13.97 4.79
N GLY A 76 -22.97 -13.86 5.64
CA GLY A 76 -22.62 -14.85 6.65
C GLY A 76 -23.50 -14.81 7.90
N GLY A 77 -24.53 -13.96 7.95
CA GLY A 77 -25.42 -13.78 9.11
C GLY A 77 -24.87 -12.83 10.17
N GLY A 78 -23.70 -12.24 9.94
CA GLY A 78 -23.14 -11.20 10.78
C GLY A 78 -23.87 -9.86 10.61
N ARG A 79 -23.63 -8.94 11.54
CA ARG A 79 -24.20 -7.60 11.55
C ARG A 79 -23.07 -6.58 11.69
N ILE A 80 -23.37 -5.29 11.60
CA ILE A 80 -22.34 -4.26 11.71
C ILE A 80 -21.63 -4.28 13.07
N ASP A 81 -22.33 -4.67 14.14
CA ASP A 81 -21.75 -4.86 15.48
C ASP A 81 -20.69 -5.97 15.53
N THR A 82 -20.69 -6.90 14.56
CA THR A 82 -19.64 -7.92 14.42
C THR A 82 -18.27 -7.29 14.18
N LEU A 83 -18.19 -6.10 13.58
CA LEU A 83 -16.93 -5.36 13.43
C LEU A 83 -16.38 -4.84 14.77
N ILE A 84 -17.22 -4.72 15.78
CA ILE A 84 -16.85 -4.22 17.12
C ILE A 84 -16.59 -5.40 18.06
N THR A 85 -17.44 -6.42 18.01
CA THR A 85 -17.37 -7.58 18.91
C THR A 85 -16.30 -8.58 18.49
N ASN A 86 -15.93 -8.65 17.21
CA ASN A 86 -14.82 -9.48 16.73
C ASN A 86 -13.55 -8.62 16.54
N PRO A 87 -12.53 -8.76 17.40
CA PRO A 87 -11.33 -7.92 17.33
C PRO A 87 -10.52 -8.11 16.04
N LEU A 88 -10.53 -9.29 15.43
CA LEU A 88 -9.81 -9.53 14.17
C LEU A 88 -10.46 -8.74 13.02
N LEU A 89 -11.78 -8.76 12.94
CA LEU A 89 -12.53 -7.99 11.93
C LEU A 89 -12.44 -6.49 12.20
N GLY A 90 -12.53 -6.08 13.47
CA GLY A 90 -12.38 -4.68 13.88
C GLY A 90 -11.02 -4.10 13.50
N ILE A 91 -9.92 -4.81 13.81
CA ILE A 91 -8.57 -4.37 13.43
C ILE A 91 -8.43 -4.31 11.92
N LYS A 92 -8.94 -5.30 11.15
CA LYS A 92 -8.92 -5.25 9.68
C LYS A 92 -9.64 -4.01 9.16
N PHE A 93 -10.79 -3.67 9.73
CA PHE A 93 -11.55 -2.48 9.34
C PHE A 93 -10.76 -1.19 9.64
N VAL A 94 -10.16 -1.08 10.82
CA VAL A 94 -9.31 0.08 11.18
C VAL A 94 -8.09 0.19 10.24
N LEU A 95 -7.41 -0.91 9.93
CA LEU A 95 -6.29 -0.93 8.99
C LEU A 95 -6.72 -0.50 7.58
N LEU A 96 -7.90 -0.91 7.14
CA LEU A 96 -8.46 -0.50 5.86
C LEU A 96 -8.69 1.02 5.82
N LEU A 97 -9.22 1.62 6.88
CA LEU A 97 -9.38 3.07 6.98
C LEU A 97 -8.02 3.78 7.02
N ALA A 98 -7.02 3.22 7.73
CA ALA A 98 -5.67 3.76 7.76
C ALA A 98 -5.01 3.77 6.38
N ILE A 99 -5.16 2.68 5.60
CA ILE A 99 -4.68 2.61 4.22
C ILE A 99 -5.36 3.70 3.36
N ALA A 100 -6.67 3.91 3.52
CA ALA A 100 -7.41 4.96 2.82
C ALA A 100 -6.85 6.34 3.16
N GLY A 101 -6.67 6.64 4.45
CA GLY A 101 -6.12 7.91 4.91
C GLY A 101 -4.71 8.17 4.37
N ILE A 102 -3.85 7.14 4.36
CA ILE A 102 -2.51 7.25 3.77
C ILE A 102 -2.61 7.54 2.28
N LEU A 103 -3.44 6.81 1.54
CA LEU A 103 -3.63 6.99 0.10
C LEU A 103 -4.17 8.38 -0.24
N THR A 104 -5.15 8.87 0.52
CA THR A 104 -5.69 10.23 0.40
C THR A 104 -4.63 11.28 0.66
N SER A 105 -3.86 11.15 1.74
CA SER A 105 -2.78 12.09 2.05
C SER A 105 -1.71 12.18 0.96
N VAL A 106 -1.47 11.09 0.22
CA VAL A 106 -0.52 11.06 -0.89
C VAL A 106 -1.16 11.67 -2.14
N HIS A 107 -2.40 11.29 -2.46
CA HIS A 107 -3.08 11.70 -3.69
C HIS A 107 -3.41 13.19 -3.73
N THR A 108 -3.94 13.74 -2.63
CA THR A 108 -4.45 15.12 -2.61
C THR A 108 -3.44 16.12 -2.07
N GLY A 109 -2.40 15.66 -1.37
CA GLY A 109 -1.40 16.52 -0.76
C GLY A 109 -0.01 16.36 -1.38
N LEU A 110 0.58 15.17 -1.22
CA LEU A 110 1.99 14.96 -1.56
C LEU A 110 2.25 14.97 -3.07
N GLN A 111 1.42 14.25 -3.84
CA GLN A 111 1.60 14.08 -5.28
C GLN A 111 1.44 15.41 -6.05
N PRO A 112 0.38 16.23 -5.81
CA PRO A 112 0.24 17.51 -6.49
C PRO A 112 1.39 18.47 -6.18
N ARG A 113 1.91 18.46 -4.95
CA ARG A 113 3.09 19.25 -4.58
C ARG A 113 4.32 18.82 -5.37
N LEU A 114 4.55 17.51 -5.52
CA LEU A 114 5.63 17.00 -6.38
C LEU A 114 5.46 17.45 -7.83
N ASP A 115 4.28 17.24 -8.42
CA ASP A 115 4.03 17.64 -9.81
C ASP A 115 4.26 19.15 -10.01
N SER A 116 3.83 19.99 -9.06
CA SER A 116 4.09 21.43 -9.12
C SER A 116 5.57 21.82 -9.07
N LEU A 117 6.42 21.04 -8.39
CA LEU A 117 7.86 21.27 -8.35
C LEU A 117 8.54 20.84 -9.66
N PHE A 118 8.06 19.75 -10.28
CA PHE A 118 8.50 19.35 -11.62
C PHE A 118 8.15 20.42 -12.65
N ASP A 119 6.95 20.98 -12.59
CA ASP A 119 6.52 22.05 -13.50
C ASP A 119 7.34 23.33 -13.29
N LYS A 120 7.60 23.72 -12.04
CA LYS A 120 8.44 24.89 -11.70
C LYS A 120 9.90 24.73 -12.12
N ALA A 121 10.45 23.53 -12.03
CA ALA A 121 11.84 23.27 -12.38
C ALA A 121 12.09 23.35 -13.90
N GLY A 122 11.07 23.11 -14.72
CA GLY A 122 11.17 23.17 -16.17
C GLY A 122 12.04 22.06 -16.74
N LYS A 123 13.16 22.42 -17.38
CA LYS A 123 14.08 21.45 -18.01
C LYS A 123 15.28 21.17 -17.12
N PRO A 124 15.79 19.92 -17.10
CA PRO A 124 17.04 19.61 -16.42
C PRO A 124 18.22 20.44 -16.97
N PRO A 125 19.22 20.78 -16.14
CA PRO A 125 19.33 20.44 -14.72
C PRO A 125 18.43 21.31 -13.84
N PHE A 126 17.84 20.70 -12.81
CA PHE A 126 16.97 21.41 -11.87
C PHE A 126 17.78 22.25 -10.89
N PRO A 127 17.27 23.43 -10.45
CA PRO A 127 17.87 24.19 -9.36
C PRO A 127 18.03 23.35 -8.09
N GLU A 128 19.15 23.52 -7.38
CA GLU A 128 19.52 22.69 -6.22
C GLU A 128 18.44 22.72 -5.11
N GLU A 129 17.85 23.89 -4.85
CA GLU A 129 16.78 24.05 -3.87
C GLU A 129 15.55 23.21 -4.21
N ILE A 130 15.11 23.25 -5.48
CA ILE A 130 13.97 22.47 -5.96
C ILE A 130 14.29 20.98 -5.94
N ALA A 131 15.51 20.59 -6.34
CA ALA A 131 15.96 19.20 -6.31
C ALA A 131 15.94 18.62 -4.89
N LYS A 132 16.37 19.39 -3.90
CA LYS A 132 16.34 19.02 -2.48
C LYS A 132 14.90 18.84 -1.98
N GLU A 133 13.99 19.76 -2.31
CA GLU A 133 12.58 19.66 -1.91
C GLU A 133 11.91 18.42 -2.53
N ILE A 134 12.17 18.15 -3.81
CA ILE A 134 11.69 16.93 -4.49
C ILE A 134 12.20 15.67 -3.77
N GLY A 135 13.49 15.64 -3.40
CA GLY A 135 14.08 14.52 -2.66
C GLY A 135 13.39 14.26 -1.32
N GLN A 136 13.09 15.30 -0.55
CA GLN A 136 12.40 15.20 0.75
C GLN A 136 10.96 14.67 0.59
N LEU A 137 10.22 15.18 -0.39
CA LEU A 137 8.85 14.71 -0.65
C LEU A 137 8.82 13.27 -1.16
N ARG A 138 9.76 12.88 -2.04
CA ARG A 138 9.91 11.49 -2.51
C ARG A 138 10.24 10.55 -1.35
N SER A 139 11.12 10.95 -0.43
CA SER A 139 11.42 10.17 0.79
C SER A 139 10.18 10.00 1.67
N THR A 140 9.41 11.07 1.86
CA THR A 140 8.14 11.03 2.61
C THR A 140 7.13 10.08 1.96
N ARG A 141 6.99 10.11 0.63
CA ARG A 141 6.12 9.18 -0.11
C ARG A 141 6.56 7.73 0.06
N LYS A 142 7.86 7.47 -0.02
CA LYS A 142 8.46 6.16 0.19
C LYS A 142 8.14 5.61 1.58
N ARG A 143 8.26 6.44 2.63
CA ARG A 143 7.88 6.07 4.00
C ARG A 143 6.39 5.74 4.11
N ARG A 144 5.51 6.57 3.53
CA ARG A 144 4.06 6.31 3.52
C ARG A 144 3.70 5.01 2.79
N ALA A 145 4.38 4.70 1.68
CA ALA A 145 4.20 3.45 0.95
C ALA A 145 4.63 2.22 1.78
N SER A 146 5.73 2.31 2.54
CA SER A 146 6.17 1.25 3.45
C SER A 146 5.16 1.00 4.59
N ILE A 147 4.62 2.07 5.20
CA ILE A 147 3.57 1.95 6.21
C ILE A 147 2.29 1.33 5.60
N CYS A 148 1.91 1.76 4.39
CA CYS A 148 0.78 1.18 3.68
C CYS A 148 0.97 -0.33 3.43
N LEU A 149 2.16 -0.74 2.96
CA LEU A 149 2.50 -2.15 2.76
C LEU A 149 2.39 -2.94 4.08
N PHE A 150 2.88 -2.38 5.19
CA PHE A 150 2.77 -3.00 6.50
C PHE A 150 1.31 -3.25 6.87
N CYS A 151 0.45 -2.23 6.75
CA CYS A 151 -0.98 -2.36 7.01
C CYS A 151 -1.64 -3.42 6.13
N VAL A 152 -1.31 -3.47 4.83
CA VAL A 152 -1.86 -4.46 3.89
C VAL A 152 -1.47 -5.88 4.29
N LEU A 153 -0.20 -6.12 4.62
CA LEU A 153 0.28 -7.45 5.00
C LEU A 153 -0.29 -7.92 6.35
N VAL A 154 -0.36 -7.03 7.34
CA VAL A 154 -1.02 -7.34 8.63
C VAL A 154 -2.51 -7.63 8.40
N MET A 155 -3.19 -6.84 7.57
CA MET A 155 -4.60 -7.07 7.22
C MET A 155 -4.81 -8.43 6.51
N ALA A 156 -3.88 -8.84 5.65
CA ALA A 156 -3.91 -10.16 5.00
C ALA A 156 -3.70 -11.29 6.00
N MET A 157 -2.69 -11.18 6.88
CA MET A 157 -2.43 -12.13 7.98
C MET A 157 -3.67 -12.30 8.88
N LEU A 158 -4.31 -11.20 9.29
CA LEU A 158 -5.53 -11.23 10.08
C LEU A 158 -6.69 -11.90 9.31
N GLY A 159 -6.70 -11.82 7.97
CA GLY A 159 -7.68 -12.54 7.14
C GLY A 159 -7.58 -14.05 7.26
N VAL A 160 -6.37 -14.60 7.38
CA VAL A 160 -6.16 -16.03 7.63
C VAL A 160 -6.69 -16.41 9.01
N GLN A 161 -6.48 -15.55 10.01
CA GLN A 161 -6.89 -15.79 11.39
C GLN A 161 -8.40 -15.78 11.63
N VAL A 162 -9.19 -15.21 10.71
CA VAL A 162 -10.65 -15.33 10.75
C VAL A 162 -11.08 -16.80 10.59
N TRP A 163 -10.32 -17.60 9.83
CA TRP A 163 -10.63 -19.01 9.59
C TRP A 163 -9.87 -19.95 10.52
N SER A 164 -8.61 -19.63 10.82
CA SER A 164 -7.74 -20.46 11.65
C SER A 164 -6.94 -19.55 12.58
N PRO A 165 -7.37 -19.38 13.84
CA PRO A 165 -6.68 -18.50 14.78
C PRO A 165 -5.30 -19.05 15.12
N PHE A 166 -4.33 -18.13 15.23
CA PHE A 166 -2.97 -18.46 15.62
C PHE A 166 -2.75 -18.23 17.11
N PRO A 167 -1.78 -18.93 17.73
CA PRO A 167 -1.37 -18.60 19.09
C PRO A 167 -0.74 -17.20 19.14
N VAL A 168 -0.89 -16.51 20.27
CA VAL A 168 -0.48 -15.11 20.45
C VAL A 168 1.00 -14.87 20.14
N TRP A 169 1.88 -15.80 20.51
CA TRP A 169 3.32 -15.68 20.23
C TRP A 169 3.61 -15.68 18.72
N LEU A 170 2.88 -16.51 17.94
CA LEU A 170 3.06 -16.59 16.49
C LEU A 170 2.57 -15.30 15.83
N ASN A 171 1.50 -14.69 16.34
CA ASN A 171 1.06 -13.36 15.90
C ASN A 171 2.15 -12.32 16.09
N GLY A 172 2.80 -12.29 17.26
CA GLY A 172 3.93 -11.40 17.52
C GLY A 172 5.06 -11.61 16.51
N VAL A 173 5.48 -12.86 16.29
CA VAL A 173 6.54 -13.20 15.34
C VAL A 173 6.19 -12.79 13.91
N LEU A 174 4.97 -13.07 13.45
CA LEU A 174 4.53 -12.72 12.10
C LEU A 174 4.43 -11.21 11.89
N VAL A 175 3.93 -10.46 12.87
CA VAL A 175 3.90 -8.99 12.81
C VAL A 175 5.31 -8.41 12.76
N LEU A 176 6.24 -8.93 13.56
CA LEU A 176 7.65 -8.53 13.51
C LEU A 176 8.30 -8.88 12.18
N ALA A 177 8.01 -10.06 11.61
CA ALA A 177 8.49 -10.46 10.30
C ALA A 177 7.95 -9.55 9.19
N ILE A 178 6.66 -9.17 9.25
CA ILE A 178 6.06 -8.21 8.33
C ILE A 178 6.74 -6.84 8.46
N ALA A 179 6.98 -6.36 9.68
CA ALA A 179 7.69 -5.10 9.92
C ALA A 179 9.11 -5.13 9.35
N ALA A 180 9.87 -6.19 9.62
CA ALA A 180 11.22 -6.38 9.09
C ALA A 180 11.21 -6.41 7.55
N PHE A 181 10.26 -7.13 6.95
CA PHE A 181 10.08 -7.21 5.51
C PHE A 181 9.79 -5.83 4.89
N THR A 182 8.83 -5.08 5.43
CA THR A 182 8.46 -3.76 4.86
C THR A 182 9.53 -2.70 5.06
N MET A 183 10.26 -2.76 6.19
CA MET A 183 11.44 -1.92 6.41
C MET A 183 12.53 -2.24 5.39
N ARG A 184 12.85 -3.52 5.19
CA ARG A 184 13.88 -3.94 4.23
C ARG A 184 13.49 -3.64 2.79
N ALA A 185 12.24 -3.89 2.39
CA ALA A 185 11.72 -3.51 1.08
C ALA A 185 11.81 -2.00 0.84
N SER A 186 11.72 -1.18 1.89
CA SER A 186 11.96 0.26 1.76
C SER A 186 13.45 0.63 1.73
N ASN A 187 14.33 -0.07 2.43
CA ASN A 187 15.73 0.38 2.58
C ASN A 187 16.73 -0.28 1.62
N SER A 188 16.37 -1.39 0.99
CA SER A 188 17.27 -2.20 0.16
C SER A 188 16.68 -2.50 -1.21
N GLU A 189 17.57 -2.68 -2.19
CA GLU A 189 17.21 -3.41 -3.40
C GLU A 189 16.85 -4.86 -3.04
N THR A 190 15.83 -5.40 -3.69
CA THR A 190 15.36 -6.79 -3.54
C THR A 190 15.60 -7.54 -4.86
N PRO A 191 16.86 -7.92 -5.18
CA PRO A 191 17.22 -8.47 -6.49
C PRO A 191 16.49 -9.78 -6.82
N TYR A 192 16.13 -10.56 -5.81
CA TYR A 192 15.41 -11.83 -5.97
C TYR A 192 13.91 -11.71 -5.72
N GLY A 193 13.38 -10.49 -5.54
CA GLY A 193 11.97 -10.28 -5.18
C GLY A 193 11.60 -10.73 -3.77
N TRP A 194 12.58 -11.18 -2.98
CA TRP A 194 12.48 -11.52 -1.56
C TRP A 194 13.44 -10.64 -0.76
N ALA A 195 13.01 -10.27 0.45
CA ALA A 195 13.83 -9.53 1.41
C ALA A 195 14.77 -10.51 2.12
#